data_AF-A0A6B4JRI3-F1
#
_entry.id   AF-A0A6B4JRI3-F1
#
_cell.length_a   1.000
_cell.length_b   1.000
_cell.length_c   1.000
_cell.angle_alpha   90.00
_cell.angle_beta   90.00
_cell.angle_gamma   90.00
#
_symmetry.space_group_name_H-M   'P 1'
#
loop_
_entity.id
_entity.type
_entity.pdbx_description
1 polymer ?
#
loop_
_entity_poly.entity_id
_entity_poly.type
_entity_poly.pdbx_seq_one_letter_code
_entity_poly.pdbx_strand_id
1 'polypeptide(L)' 'MASTTSVNKALTNIADELDYVKDGIKNGESREDLSKWVDDVQAAINSAVEEFNEYSDEVEDIEYDFDGLVKRLSEVYK' A
#
# COMPACT_ATOMS: atom_id res chain seq x y z
N MET A 1 -13.66 2.89 -1.68
CA MET A 1 -13.52 1.41 -1.85
C MET A 1 -12.39 1.01 -2.80
N ALA A 2 -11.68 1.95 -3.44
CA ALA A 2 -10.53 1.62 -4.31
C ALA A 2 -9.23 1.37 -3.51
N SER A 3 -9.00 2.10 -2.41
CA SER A 3 -7.75 2.12 -1.65
C SER A 3 -7.35 0.80 -0.97
N THR A 4 -8.27 0.08 -0.36
CA THR A 4 -7.95 -1.24 0.23
C THR A 4 -7.55 -2.27 -0.83
N THR A 5 -8.04 -2.09 -2.06
CA THR A 5 -7.64 -2.92 -3.20
C THR A 5 -6.26 -2.50 -3.73
N SER A 6 -5.93 -1.21 -3.69
CA SER A 6 -4.65 -0.68 -4.16
C SER A 6 -3.50 -0.98 -3.20
N VAL A 7 -3.70 -0.86 -1.88
CA VAL A 7 -2.73 -1.30 -0.85
C VAL A 7 -2.41 -2.79 -0.99
N ASN A 8 -3.43 -3.65 -1.11
CA ASN A 8 -3.22 -5.08 -1.28
C ASN A 8 -2.46 -5.41 -2.58
N LYS A 9 -2.73 -4.67 -3.65
CA LYS A 9 -2.00 -4.80 -4.92
C LYS A 9 -0.54 -4.39 -4.74
N ALA A 10 -0.25 -3.30 -4.05
CA ALA A 10 1.11 -2.85 -3.80
C ALA A 10 1.91 -3.86 -2.96
N LEU A 11 1.27 -4.44 -1.93
CA LEU A 11 1.86 -5.53 -1.15
C LEU A 11 2.12 -6.79 -1.98
N THR A 12 1.22 -7.11 -2.92
CA THR A 12 1.42 -8.23 -3.87
C THR A 12 2.63 -7.97 -4.75
N ASN A 13 2.77 -6.76 -5.29
CA ASN A 13 3.94 -6.40 -6.10
C ASN A 13 5.25 -6.54 -5.30
N ILE A 14 5.29 -6.09 -4.04
CA ILE A 14 6.48 -6.29 -3.19
C ILE A 14 6.81 -7.77 -3.05
N ALA A 15 5.79 -8.62 -2.83
CA ALA A 15 5.98 -10.06 -2.69
C ALA A 15 6.53 -10.68 -3.98
N ASP A 16 6.01 -10.28 -5.15
CA ASP A 16 6.48 -10.75 -6.45
C ASP A 16 7.95 -10.36 -6.69
N GLU A 17 8.34 -9.12 -6.38
CA GLU A 17 9.74 -8.67 -6.50
C GLU A 17 10.67 -9.42 -5.54
N LEU A 18 10.22 -9.68 -4.32
CA LEU A 18 10.97 -10.50 -3.36
C LEU A 18 11.14 -11.95 -3.84
N ASP A 19 10.15 -12.51 -4.55
CA ASP A 19 10.26 -13.84 -5.13
C ASP A 19 11.27 -13.88 -6.28
N TYR A 20 11.38 -12.82 -7.11
CA TYR A 20 12.47 -12.72 -8.09
C TYR A 20 13.85 -12.71 -7.42
N VAL A 21 14.05 -11.92 -6.36
CA VAL A 21 15.32 -11.92 -5.59
C VAL A 21 15.61 -13.32 -5.05
N LYS A 22 14.63 -13.95 -4.42
CA LYS A 22 14.76 -15.27 -3.80
C LYS A 22 15.09 -16.35 -4.82
N ASP A 23 14.43 -16.36 -5.97
CA ASP A 23 14.68 -17.35 -7.02
C ASP A 23 16.00 -17.07 -7.74
N GLY A 24 16.37 -15.81 -7.90
CA GLY A 24 17.70 -15.39 -8.34
C GLY A 24 18.83 -15.98 -7.50
N ILE A 25 18.70 -15.89 -6.17
CA ILE A 25 19.67 -16.45 -5.23
C ILE A 25 19.76 -17.97 -5.38
N LYS A 26 18.61 -18.67 -5.50
CA LYS A 26 18.59 -20.13 -5.68
C LYS A 26 19.23 -20.57 -6.99
N ASN A 27 19.04 -19.79 -8.06
CA ASN A 27 19.52 -20.11 -9.39
C ASN A 27 20.99 -19.71 -9.60
N GLY A 28 21.60 -19.00 -8.64
CA GLY A 28 22.99 -18.56 -8.73
C GLY A 28 23.20 -17.39 -9.68
N GLU A 29 22.19 -16.52 -9.80
CA GLU A 29 22.26 -15.32 -10.62
C GLU A 29 23.38 -14.38 -10.18
N SER A 30 23.80 -13.51 -11.09
CA SER A 30 24.90 -12.60 -10.83
C SER A 30 24.54 -11.58 -9.74
N ARG A 31 25.57 -11.04 -9.07
CA ARG A 31 25.37 -9.94 -8.12
C ARG A 31 24.70 -8.73 -8.77
N GLU A 32 24.97 -8.47 -10.04
CA GLU A 32 24.40 -7.34 -10.77
C GLU A 32 22.89 -7.53 -10.97
N ASP A 33 22.46 -8.71 -11.38
CA ASP A 33 21.03 -9.05 -11.54
C ASP A 33 20.30 -9.02 -10.21
N LEU A 34 20.90 -9.59 -9.15
CA LEU A 34 20.35 -9.53 -7.80
C LEU A 34 20.22 -8.09 -7.29
N SER A 35 21.20 -7.23 -7.59
CA SER A 35 21.15 -5.82 -7.20
C SER A 35 19.99 -5.10 -7.87
N LYS A 36 19.75 -5.38 -9.16
CA LYS A 36 18.62 -4.79 -9.89
C LYS A 36 17.27 -5.18 -9.28
N TRP A 37 17.08 -6.45 -8.96
CA TRP A 37 15.83 -6.88 -8.31
C TRP A 37 15.66 -6.31 -6.90
N VAL A 38 16.75 -6.08 -6.16
CA VAL A 38 16.68 -5.36 -4.88
C VAL A 38 16.24 -3.91 -5.07
N ASP A 39 16.72 -3.24 -6.13
CA ASP A 39 16.26 -1.89 -6.48
C ASP A 39 14.78 -1.88 -6.87
N ASP A 40 14.31 -2.91 -7.59
CA ASP A 40 12.90 -3.09 -7.94
C ASP A 40 12.02 -3.31 -6.69
N VAL A 41 12.48 -4.12 -5.71
CA VAL A 41 11.82 -4.25 -4.40
C VAL A 41 11.72 -2.89 -3.70
N GLN A 42 12.79 -2.09 -3.69
CA GLN A 42 12.77 -0.76 -3.06
C GLN A 42 11.77 0.18 -3.74
N ALA A 43 11.67 0.13 -5.07
CA ALA A 43 10.68 0.89 -5.83
C ALA A 43 9.24 0.45 -5.48
N ALA A 44 8.99 -0.86 -5.39
CA ALA A 44 7.70 -1.41 -4.98
C ALA A 44 7.31 -0.99 -3.55
N ILE A 45 8.27 -0.95 -2.62
CA ILE A 45 8.06 -0.45 -1.26
C ILE A 45 7.67 1.03 -1.27
N ASN A 46 8.37 1.87 -2.04
CA ASN A 46 8.05 3.30 -2.12
C ASN A 46 6.63 3.52 -2.67
N SER A 47 6.24 2.77 -3.70
CA SER A 47 4.87 2.80 -4.23
C SER A 47 3.83 2.35 -3.20
N ALA A 48 4.12 1.30 -2.42
CA ALA A 48 3.20 0.88 -1.36
C ALA A 48 3.02 1.95 -0.26
N VAL A 49 4.08 2.70 0.07
CA VAL A 49 3.98 3.81 1.03
C VAL A 49 3.01 4.89 0.53
N GLU A 50 3.04 5.22 -0.76
CA GLU A 50 2.10 6.17 -1.37
C GLU A 50 0.65 5.66 -1.23
N GLU A 51 0.41 4.40 -1.56
CA GLU A 51 -0.92 3.77 -1.44
C GLU A 51 -1.43 3.72 0.01
N PHE A 52 -0.53 3.51 0.98
CA PHE A 52 -0.89 3.57 2.41
C PHE A 52 -1.23 4.99 2.87
N ASN A 53 -0.53 6.01 2.36
CA ASN A 53 -0.85 7.40 2.66
C ASN A 53 -2.22 7.78 2.10
N GLU A 54 -2.52 7.43 0.84
CA GLU A 54 -3.83 7.66 0.24
C GLU A 54 -4.95 6.95 1.03
N TYR A 55 -4.72 5.71 1.46
CA TYR A 55 -5.67 5.01 2.33
C TYR A 55 -5.89 5.73 3.66
N SER A 56 -4.83 6.27 4.27
CA SER A 56 -4.92 7.03 5.52
C SER A 56 -5.76 8.30 5.35
N ASP A 57 -5.54 9.04 4.27
CA ASP A 57 -6.30 10.25 3.95
C ASP A 57 -7.80 9.94 3.74
N GLU A 58 -8.12 8.85 3.01
CA GLU A 58 -9.50 8.40 2.84
C GLU A 58 -10.18 8.06 4.18
N VAL A 59 -9.44 7.45 5.12
CA VAL A 59 -9.97 7.14 6.45
C VAL A 59 -10.25 8.42 7.24
N GLU A 60 -9.35 9.40 7.20
CA GLU A 60 -9.55 10.70 7.87
C GLU A 60 -10.79 11.43 7.33
N ASP A 61 -10.99 11.43 6.01
CA ASP A 61 -12.18 12.01 5.39
C ASP A 61 -13.48 11.32 5.85
N ILE A 62 -13.48 9.98 5.93
CA ILE A 62 -14.62 9.21 6.42
C ILE A 62 -14.93 9.53 7.88
N GLU A 63 -13.89 9.64 8.74
CA GLU A 63 -14.05 10.01 10.14
C GLU A 63 -14.66 11.42 10.28
N TYR A 64 -14.19 12.38 9.47
CA TYR A 64 -14.74 13.73 9.44
C TYR A 64 -16.22 13.75 9.03
N ASP A 65 -16.57 13.01 7.98
CA ASP A 65 -17.95 12.88 7.50
C ASP A 65 -18.85 12.24 8.56
N PHE A 66 -18.36 11.19 9.22
CA PHE A 66 -19.09 10.50 10.28
C PHE A 66 -19.37 11.44 11.47
N ASP A 67 -18.37 12.20 11.92
CA ASP A 67 -18.53 13.23 12.95
C ASP A 67 -19.56 14.29 12.56
N GLY A 68 -19.56 14.70 11.29
CA GLY A 68 -20.56 15.60 10.73
C GLY A 68 -21.98 15.04 10.78
N LEU A 69 -22.16 13.76 10.45
CA LEU A 69 -23.45 13.07 10.53
C LEU A 69 -23.96 12.96 11.97
N VAL A 70 -23.08 12.59 12.91
CA VAL A 70 -23.43 12.49 14.34
C VAL A 70 -23.93 13.84 14.89
N LYS A 71 -23.28 14.95 14.52
CA LYS A 71 -23.72 16.31 14.92
C LYS A 71 -25.11 16.62 14.36
N ARG A 72 -25.35 16.41 13.07
CA ARG A 72 -26.66 16.67 12.42
C ARG A 72 -27.76 15.80 13.01
N LEU A 73 -27.50 14.52 13.25
CA LEU A 73 -28.46 13.62 13.92
C LEU A 73 -28.80 14.14 15.32
N SER A 74 -27.80 14.59 16.08
CA SER A 74 -28.00 15.15 17.42
C SER A 74 -28.81 16.46 17.42
N GLU A 75 -28.80 17.21 16.31
CA GLU A 75 -29.64 18.40 16.15
C GLU A 75 -31.09 18.06 15.81
N VAL A 76 -31.33 16.99 15.06
CA VAL A 76 -32.69 16.53 14.70
C VAL A 76 -33.41 15.86 15.87
N TYR A 77 -32.69 15.16 16.75
CA TYR A 77 -33.27 14.48 17.91
C TYR A 77 -33.46 15.38 19.15
N LYS A 78 -33.13 16.67 19.06
CA LYS A 78 -33.46 17.69 20.08
C LYS A 78 -34.89 18.21 19.89
#